data_AF-A0A1G2Y9Z4-F1
#
_entry.id   AF-A0A1G2Y9Z4-F1
#
_cell.length_a   1.000
_cell.length_b   1.000
_cell.length_c   1.000
_cell.angle_alpha   90.00
_cell.angle_beta   90.00
_cell.angle_gamma   90.00
#
_symmetry.space_group_name_H-M   'P 1'
#
loop_
_entity.id
_entity.type
_entity.pdbx_description
1 polymer ?
#
loop_
_entity_poly.entity_id
_entity_poly.type
_entity_poly.pdbx_seq_one_letter_code
_entity_poly.pdbx_strand_id
1 'polypeptide(L)'
;MVPRRVFAGCFAIFCVFVIAPPPCPAEITVCPDINVRQIGTPVHGVNWISSYVGQDRFANPSILTVMGQDGGNFFILEIDPNSGRFLQFFPDANNCSYPTAKFLSKTTKLYIASAYGGDLFVYDPNTRKLQFCGNINGEHAAMPCGMTEDDQGRIYIGSYPGADLTSYDPATGKFNHFGRMDESDMYAYPYANKDGKIAVKIKTLKPHVVIVDPNSGAKYTAGPVIEAGSGSLDVLKAPDGWLYIRSTMGKFRLEGFNAVEVNDLPSPIEQPALPDGQQFEIIHSSDKTKRMLIIRPAHGKTKTFNLPYETTGSRIAYLSKGPGDMLYGSSTVPMRFFKYDPKTTELFDLGTCSGTTGELCSTAVMDSKMYLSANNGAYFSVYDPAVPYRFGKDPNANPRDLGRIDPISCKPRSTLAGPMQKIWVASIPDYGKYGGPLSCFDPKTGEKKSYQMGDTSCFTLAEIAEHGLIAIGMHIEGGIGTQPKASYAAMLLWDYKNEKTVWQGTLEKNIFAYNALLRASNGILYGTALDKENSSTLFAFDPAGKNFTRRIRLSDAKALDLSLMQGPDGKLYGFTDNYLYTADPVSLDYKVLYTSKGLFEVPGPIIDKDIYFASGQKLMAIRLFK
;
A
#
# COMPACT_ATOMS: atom_id res chain seq x y z
N MET A 1 -13.53 33.70 86.02
CA MET A 1 -12.68 34.03 84.86
C MET A 1 -11.86 32.79 84.53
N VAL A 2 -11.84 32.38 83.25
CA VAL A 2 -11.03 31.33 82.60
C VAL A 2 -11.58 29.87 82.65
N PRO A 3 -11.58 29.10 81.53
CA PRO A 3 -12.57 28.07 81.24
C PRO A 3 -12.07 26.61 81.17
N ARG A 4 -13.06 25.71 81.02
CA ARG A 4 -13.01 24.26 80.78
C ARG A 4 -12.06 23.83 79.66
N ARG A 5 -11.33 22.72 79.86
CA ARG A 5 -10.77 21.88 78.79
C ARG A 5 -11.57 20.58 78.66
N VAL A 6 -12.03 20.34 77.45
CA VAL A 6 -12.74 19.15 76.97
C VAL A 6 -11.71 18.08 76.60
N PHE A 7 -11.87 16.86 77.11
CA PHE A 7 -11.24 15.65 76.56
C PHE A 7 -12.16 15.09 75.47
N ALA A 8 -11.65 14.98 74.24
CA ALA A 8 -12.28 14.23 73.16
C ALA A 8 -11.37 13.06 72.80
N GLY A 9 -11.81 11.84 73.11
CA GLY A 9 -11.20 10.61 72.63
C GLY A 9 -11.68 10.31 71.21
N CYS A 10 -10.75 10.20 70.27
CA CYS A 10 -11.04 9.71 68.91
C CYS A 10 -11.17 8.19 68.93
N PHE A 11 -12.35 7.67 68.60
CA PHE A 11 -12.54 6.29 68.15
C PHE A 11 -12.08 6.19 66.69
N ALA A 12 -11.07 5.36 66.41
CA ALA A 12 -10.68 4.98 65.07
C ALA A 12 -11.51 3.78 64.60
N ILE A 13 -12.30 3.97 63.54
CA ILE A 13 -13.02 2.89 62.84
C ILE A 13 -12.03 2.23 61.87
N PHE A 14 -11.66 0.99 62.13
CA PHE A 14 -10.95 0.14 61.17
C PHE A 14 -11.97 -0.47 60.19
N CYS A 15 -12.03 0.05 58.97
CA CYS A 15 -12.71 -0.63 57.85
C CYS A 15 -11.79 -1.74 57.32
N VAL A 16 -12.13 -2.99 57.60
CA VAL A 16 -11.53 -4.17 56.96
C VAL A 16 -12.20 -4.33 55.59
N PHE A 17 -11.49 -3.99 54.52
CA PHE A 17 -11.89 -4.37 53.17
C PHE A 17 -11.56 -5.86 52.97
N VAL A 18 -12.61 -6.70 52.95
CA VAL A 18 -12.50 -8.06 52.43
C VAL A 18 -12.37 -7.96 50.92
N ILE A 19 -11.15 -8.11 50.42
CA ILE A 19 -10.89 -8.24 48.98
C ILE A 19 -11.36 -9.64 48.59
N ALA A 20 -12.48 -9.74 47.89
CA ALA A 20 -12.87 -10.97 47.22
C ALA A 20 -11.79 -11.33 46.17
N PRO A 21 -11.32 -12.59 46.10
CA PRO A 21 -10.44 -13.00 45.02
C PRO A 21 -11.15 -12.77 43.67
N PRO A 22 -10.42 -12.37 42.61
CA PRO A 22 -11.03 -12.22 41.30
C PRO A 22 -11.69 -13.53 40.88
N PRO A 23 -12.83 -13.49 40.15
CA PRO A 23 -13.41 -14.70 39.59
C PRO A 23 -12.33 -15.41 38.76
N CYS A 24 -12.12 -16.70 39.06
CA CYS A 24 -11.26 -17.55 38.25
C CYS A 24 -11.79 -17.48 36.80
N PRO A 25 -10.98 -17.08 35.81
CA PRO A 25 -11.43 -17.12 34.43
C PRO A 25 -11.87 -18.55 34.13
N ALA A 26 -13.05 -18.73 33.53
CA ALA A 26 -13.41 -20.02 32.96
C ALA A 26 -12.23 -20.52 32.11
N GLU A 27 -11.88 -21.81 32.19
CA GLU A 27 -10.75 -22.37 31.43
C GLU A 27 -11.00 -22.23 29.92
N ILE A 28 -10.56 -21.11 29.36
CA ILE A 28 -10.58 -20.86 27.92
C ILE A 28 -9.54 -21.79 27.31
N THR A 29 -10.03 -22.82 26.63
CA THR A 29 -9.18 -23.85 26.03
C THR A 29 -9.11 -23.68 24.52
N VAL A 30 -7.91 -23.80 23.96
CA VAL A 30 -7.68 -23.79 22.51
C VAL A 30 -8.37 -24.98 21.84
N CYS A 31 -8.99 -24.78 20.68
CA CYS A 31 -9.58 -25.84 19.88
C CYS A 31 -8.52 -26.87 19.46
N PRO A 32 -8.76 -28.18 19.71
CA PRO A 32 -7.84 -29.22 19.25
C PRO A 32 -7.88 -29.38 17.72
N ASP A 33 -9.03 -29.10 17.10
CA ASP A 33 -9.23 -29.16 15.65
C ASP A 33 -9.30 -27.74 15.08
N ILE A 34 -8.19 -27.30 14.49
CA ILE A 34 -8.13 -25.99 13.84
C ILE A 34 -8.73 -26.08 12.44
N ASN A 35 -9.82 -25.34 12.22
CA ASN A 35 -10.48 -25.23 10.91
C ASN A 35 -10.27 -23.84 10.32
N VAL A 36 -9.71 -23.80 9.11
CA VAL A 36 -9.54 -22.58 8.31
C VAL A 36 -10.80 -22.34 7.48
N ARG A 37 -11.44 -21.19 7.69
CA ARG A 37 -12.66 -20.78 6.98
C ARG A 37 -12.40 -19.55 6.11
N GLN A 38 -12.89 -19.58 4.88
CA GLN A 38 -12.99 -18.39 4.05
C GLN A 38 -14.28 -17.65 4.39
N ILE A 39 -14.17 -16.37 4.77
CA ILE A 39 -15.32 -15.50 5.05
C ILE A 39 -15.85 -14.89 3.75
N GLY A 40 -14.96 -14.35 2.92
CA GLY A 40 -15.35 -13.75 1.64
C GLY A 40 -14.28 -12.82 1.06
N THR A 41 -14.63 -12.16 -0.04
CA THR A 41 -13.81 -11.10 -0.67
C THR A 41 -14.44 -9.75 -0.34
N PRO A 42 -13.80 -8.90 0.48
CA PRO A 42 -14.45 -7.65 0.93
C PRO A 42 -14.60 -6.60 -0.17
N VAL A 43 -13.69 -6.59 -1.14
CA VAL A 43 -13.58 -5.52 -2.14
C VAL A 43 -13.46 -6.10 -3.54
N HIS A 44 -14.38 -5.70 -4.42
CA HIS A 44 -14.44 -6.09 -5.83
C HIS A 44 -14.07 -4.92 -6.75
N GLY A 45 -12.93 -4.28 -6.47
CA GLY A 45 -12.43 -3.11 -7.20
C GLY A 45 -11.38 -3.45 -8.25
N VAL A 46 -11.34 -2.64 -9.30
CA VAL A 46 -10.32 -2.66 -10.36
C VAL A 46 -9.40 -1.44 -10.26
N ASN A 47 -8.20 -1.57 -10.82
CA ASN A 47 -7.15 -0.55 -10.80
C ASN A 47 -6.55 -0.36 -12.21
N TRP A 48 -5.63 0.60 -12.36
CA TRP A 48 -4.88 0.85 -13.61
C TRP A 48 -5.74 0.81 -14.88
N ILE A 49 -6.88 1.50 -14.84
CA ILE A 49 -7.85 1.48 -15.92
C ILE A 49 -7.38 2.39 -17.04
N SER A 50 -7.48 1.93 -18.28
CA SER A 50 -7.26 2.76 -19.46
C SER A 50 -8.26 2.36 -20.52
N SER A 51 -8.87 3.35 -21.17
CA SER A 51 -9.88 3.10 -22.20
C SER A 51 -9.47 3.78 -23.49
N TYR A 52 -9.75 3.11 -24.59
CA TYR A 52 -9.36 3.52 -25.93
C TYR A 52 -10.56 3.44 -26.86
N VAL A 53 -10.63 4.39 -27.80
CA VAL A 53 -11.57 4.30 -28.92
C VAL A 53 -11.01 3.27 -29.90
N GLY A 54 -11.76 2.20 -30.10
CA GLY A 54 -11.40 1.10 -30.98
C GLY A 54 -12.53 0.74 -31.92
N GLN A 55 -12.43 -0.45 -32.49
CA GLN A 55 -13.47 -1.04 -33.31
C GLN A 55 -13.69 -2.49 -32.88
N ASP A 56 -14.88 -3.03 -33.07
CA ASP A 56 -15.16 -4.46 -32.89
C ASP A 56 -14.71 -5.27 -34.12
N ARG A 57 -14.88 -6.60 -34.07
CA ARG A 57 -14.56 -7.51 -35.19
C ARG A 57 -15.32 -7.26 -36.50
N PHE A 58 -16.33 -6.41 -36.48
CA PHE A 58 -17.15 -6.02 -37.63
C PHE A 58 -16.88 -4.57 -38.06
N ALA A 59 -15.82 -3.95 -37.54
CA ALA A 59 -15.43 -2.55 -37.77
C ALA A 59 -16.44 -1.51 -37.22
N ASN A 60 -17.35 -1.90 -36.32
CA ASN A 60 -18.20 -0.94 -35.63
C ASN A 60 -17.41 -0.25 -34.51
N PRO A 61 -17.72 1.02 -34.17
CA PRO A 61 -17.08 1.70 -33.04
C PRO A 61 -17.22 0.92 -31.73
N SER A 62 -16.11 0.75 -31.01
CA SER A 62 -16.08 0.11 -29.69
C SER A 62 -15.24 0.92 -28.71
N ILE A 63 -15.46 0.69 -27.42
CA ILE A 63 -14.57 1.16 -26.35
C ILE A 63 -13.81 -0.06 -25.83
N LEU A 64 -12.49 -0.05 -26.00
CA LEU A 64 -11.59 -1.06 -25.45
C LEU A 64 -11.07 -0.57 -24.09
N THR A 65 -11.44 -1.25 -23.02
CA THR A 65 -11.01 -0.88 -21.67
C THR A 65 -10.18 -1.99 -21.05
N VAL A 66 -8.95 -1.66 -20.65
CA VAL A 66 -8.13 -2.55 -19.83
C VAL A 66 -8.41 -2.27 -18.37
N MET A 67 -8.72 -3.32 -17.62
CA MET A 67 -9.04 -3.29 -16.19
C MET A 67 -8.00 -4.10 -15.44
N GLY A 68 -7.25 -3.45 -14.55
CA GLY A 68 -6.29 -4.10 -13.69
C GLY A 68 -6.94 -4.72 -12.45
N GLN A 69 -6.37 -5.83 -11.99
CA GLN A 69 -6.72 -6.46 -10.73
C GLN A 69 -5.44 -6.68 -9.92
N ASP A 70 -5.63 -6.79 -8.61
CA ASP A 70 -4.58 -7.11 -7.66
C ASP A 70 -4.73 -8.55 -7.14
N GLY A 71 -5.97 -8.98 -6.86
CA GLY A 71 -6.28 -10.36 -6.48
C GLY A 71 -6.38 -11.33 -7.66
N GLY A 72 -5.90 -10.97 -8.85
CA GLY A 72 -6.00 -11.77 -10.06
C GLY A 72 -5.43 -11.08 -11.30
N ASN A 73 -5.69 -11.67 -12.47
CA ASN A 73 -5.20 -11.14 -13.74
C ASN A 73 -5.93 -9.87 -14.16
N PHE A 74 -5.29 -9.01 -14.96
CA PHE A 74 -6.04 -7.99 -15.70
C PHE A 74 -7.08 -8.62 -16.64
N PHE A 75 -8.02 -7.82 -17.11
CA PHE A 75 -8.94 -8.21 -18.18
C PHE A 75 -9.23 -7.03 -19.11
N ILE A 76 -9.80 -7.34 -20.26
CA ILE A 76 -10.20 -6.37 -21.27
C ILE A 76 -11.71 -6.42 -21.42
N LEU A 77 -12.35 -5.25 -21.49
CA LEU A 77 -13.72 -5.10 -21.93
C LEU A 77 -13.72 -4.52 -23.35
N GLU A 78 -14.41 -5.20 -24.27
CA GLU A 78 -14.82 -4.64 -25.57
C GLU A 78 -16.28 -4.21 -25.44
N ILE A 79 -16.54 -2.91 -25.33
CA ILE A 79 -17.85 -2.35 -25.00
C ILE A 79 -18.46 -1.67 -26.23
N ASP A 80 -19.71 -2.00 -26.54
CA ASP A 80 -20.53 -1.26 -27.50
C ASP A 80 -21.00 0.06 -26.87
N PRO A 81 -20.58 1.23 -27.38
CA PRO A 81 -20.93 2.52 -26.80
C PRO A 81 -22.42 2.88 -26.93
N ASN A 82 -23.18 2.21 -27.79
CA ASN A 82 -24.60 2.50 -28.02
C ASN A 82 -25.52 1.73 -27.07
N SER A 83 -25.15 0.51 -26.71
CA SER A 83 -25.97 -0.39 -25.88
C SER A 83 -25.39 -0.66 -24.50
N GLY A 84 -24.09 -0.40 -24.29
CA GLY A 84 -23.37 -0.78 -23.08
C GLY A 84 -23.10 -2.28 -22.95
N ARG A 85 -23.50 -3.10 -23.94
CA ARG A 85 -23.15 -4.52 -23.99
C ARG A 85 -21.65 -4.67 -24.17
N PHE A 86 -21.06 -5.67 -23.52
CA PHE A 86 -19.63 -5.89 -23.60
C PHE A 86 -19.26 -7.36 -23.65
N LEU A 87 -18.04 -7.62 -24.11
CA LEU A 87 -17.34 -8.89 -23.95
C LEU A 87 -16.17 -8.70 -23.01
N GLN A 88 -15.85 -9.73 -22.22
CA GLN A 88 -14.76 -9.72 -21.26
C GLN A 88 -13.73 -10.80 -21.60
N PHE A 89 -12.45 -10.42 -21.61
CA PHE A 89 -11.34 -11.30 -21.97
C PHE A 89 -10.28 -11.30 -20.87
N PHE A 90 -9.87 -12.48 -20.43
CA PHE A 90 -8.77 -12.67 -19.49
C PHE A 90 -7.55 -13.25 -20.21
N PRO A 91 -6.33 -12.96 -19.76
CA PRO A 91 -5.14 -13.63 -20.27
C PRO A 91 -5.18 -15.10 -19.89
N ASP A 92 -4.73 -15.97 -20.80
CA ASP A 92 -4.53 -17.40 -20.56
C ASP A 92 -3.15 -17.64 -19.91
N ALA A 93 -2.94 -16.99 -18.76
CA ALA A 93 -1.72 -17.04 -17.96
C ALA A 93 -2.07 -16.70 -16.50
N ASN A 94 -1.20 -17.04 -15.55
CA ASN A 94 -1.39 -16.69 -14.14
C ASN A 94 -0.50 -15.50 -13.75
N ASN A 95 -0.90 -14.78 -12.70
CA ASN A 95 -0.16 -13.66 -12.11
C ASN A 95 0.04 -12.43 -13.02
N CYS A 96 -0.83 -12.24 -14.01
CA CYS A 96 -0.82 -11.07 -14.90
C CYS A 96 -1.56 -9.90 -14.26
N SER A 97 -1.18 -9.51 -13.05
CA SER A 97 -1.80 -8.40 -12.31
C SER A 97 -1.23 -7.05 -12.79
N TYR A 98 -1.89 -5.95 -12.41
CA TYR A 98 -1.37 -4.59 -12.64
C TYR A 98 -0.89 -4.31 -14.08
N PRO A 99 -1.79 -4.04 -15.03
CA PRO A 99 -1.42 -3.64 -16.38
C PRO A 99 -0.88 -2.20 -16.32
N THR A 100 0.39 -2.00 -15.99
CA THR A 100 0.96 -0.68 -15.69
C THR A 100 1.32 0.10 -16.95
N ALA A 101 1.58 -0.58 -18.06
CA ALA A 101 1.73 0.05 -19.37
C ALA A 101 0.75 -0.55 -20.38
N LYS A 102 0.11 0.32 -21.19
CA LYS A 102 -0.87 -0.05 -22.23
C LYS A 102 -0.72 0.90 -23.42
N PHE A 103 -0.92 0.40 -24.63
CA PHE A 103 -0.81 1.20 -25.85
C PHE A 103 -1.70 0.65 -26.97
N LEU A 104 -2.57 1.50 -27.52
CA LEU A 104 -3.33 1.18 -28.73
C LEU A 104 -2.50 1.55 -29.96
N SER A 105 -2.11 0.55 -30.75
CA SER A 105 -1.33 0.72 -31.98
C SER A 105 -2.16 1.36 -33.10
N LYS A 106 -1.46 2.01 -34.04
CA LYS A 106 -2.02 2.45 -35.32
C LYS A 106 -2.73 1.32 -36.09
N THR A 107 -2.40 0.06 -35.80
CA THR A 107 -3.03 -1.15 -36.36
C THR A 107 -4.29 -1.62 -35.63
N THR A 108 -4.83 -0.82 -34.70
CA THR A 108 -5.97 -1.11 -33.81
C THR A 108 -5.78 -2.26 -32.81
N LYS A 109 -4.59 -2.88 -32.79
CA LYS A 109 -4.20 -3.84 -31.75
C LYS A 109 -3.83 -3.13 -30.45
N LEU A 110 -4.27 -3.68 -29.33
CA LEU A 110 -4.01 -3.15 -28.00
C LEU A 110 -2.91 -3.95 -27.32
N TYR A 111 -1.78 -3.32 -27.03
CA TYR A 111 -0.68 -3.91 -26.27
C TYR A 111 -0.85 -3.63 -24.78
N ILE A 112 -0.65 -4.64 -23.95
CA ILE A 112 -0.79 -4.57 -22.50
C ILE A 112 0.43 -5.24 -21.86
N ALA A 113 1.08 -4.53 -20.95
CA ALA A 113 2.21 -5.07 -20.19
C ALA A 113 1.82 -5.17 -18.71
N SER A 114 1.95 -6.37 -18.15
CA SER A 114 1.59 -6.67 -16.75
C SER A 114 2.80 -6.59 -15.81
N ALA A 115 2.58 -6.16 -14.57
CA ALA A 115 3.62 -6.07 -13.56
C ALA A 115 3.88 -7.41 -12.85
N TYR A 116 4.99 -7.46 -12.14
CA TYR A 116 5.62 -8.56 -11.40
C TYR A 116 6.04 -9.78 -12.24
N GLY A 117 5.31 -10.08 -13.33
CA GLY A 117 5.77 -10.99 -14.37
C GLY A 117 6.65 -10.29 -15.42
N GLY A 118 6.39 -9.01 -15.73
CA GLY A 118 7.08 -8.31 -16.82
C GLY A 118 6.67 -8.87 -18.18
N ASP A 119 5.40 -9.26 -18.33
CA ASP A 119 4.88 -9.96 -19.50
C ASP A 119 4.13 -9.02 -20.45
N LEU A 120 4.35 -9.20 -21.76
CA LEU A 120 3.66 -8.46 -22.82
C LEU A 120 2.54 -9.31 -23.45
N PHE A 121 1.38 -8.68 -23.64
CA PHE A 121 0.23 -9.24 -24.32
C PHE A 121 -0.26 -8.32 -25.43
N VAL A 122 -0.92 -8.90 -26.42
CA VAL A 122 -1.63 -8.17 -27.48
C VAL A 122 -3.07 -8.65 -27.60
N TYR A 123 -4.03 -7.73 -27.57
CA TYR A 123 -5.42 -7.98 -27.91
C TYR A 123 -5.68 -7.52 -29.34
N ASP A 124 -6.16 -8.45 -30.16
CA ASP A 124 -6.60 -8.18 -31.53
C ASP A 124 -8.14 -8.18 -31.59
N PRO A 125 -8.80 -7.02 -31.78
CA PRO A 125 -10.26 -6.94 -31.82
C PRO A 125 -10.88 -7.69 -33.00
N ASN A 126 -10.15 -7.86 -34.11
CA ASN A 126 -10.67 -8.57 -35.29
C ASN A 126 -10.84 -10.07 -35.01
N THR A 127 -9.89 -10.65 -34.27
CA THR A 127 -9.92 -12.07 -33.91
C THR A 127 -10.50 -12.32 -32.52
N ARG A 128 -10.66 -11.26 -31.71
CA ARG A 128 -11.04 -11.31 -30.29
C ARG A 128 -10.13 -12.24 -29.48
N LYS A 129 -8.83 -12.21 -29.77
CA LYS A 129 -7.82 -13.00 -29.07
C LYS A 129 -6.90 -12.08 -28.28
N LEU A 130 -6.72 -12.42 -27.00
CA LEU A 130 -5.68 -11.89 -26.14
C LEU A 130 -4.53 -12.90 -26.12
N GLN A 131 -3.39 -12.52 -26.69
CA GLN A 131 -2.24 -13.40 -26.89
C GLN A 131 -1.05 -12.95 -26.06
N PHE A 132 -0.35 -13.90 -25.46
CA PHE A 132 0.95 -13.66 -24.83
C PHE A 132 2.03 -13.51 -25.90
N CYS A 133 2.75 -12.38 -25.86
CA CYS A 133 3.84 -12.09 -26.79
C CYS A 133 5.20 -12.58 -26.27
N GLY A 134 5.35 -12.70 -24.94
CA GLY A 134 6.61 -13.06 -24.30
C GLY A 134 6.89 -12.20 -23.07
N ASN A 135 7.93 -12.61 -22.34
CA ASN A 135 8.47 -11.85 -21.23
C ASN A 135 9.36 -10.71 -21.75
N ILE A 136 9.20 -9.51 -21.20
CA ILE A 136 9.83 -8.28 -21.71
C ILE A 136 11.34 -8.32 -21.48
N ASN A 137 11.79 -8.50 -20.23
CA ASN A 137 13.22 -8.54 -19.88
C ASN A 137 13.50 -9.12 -18.48
N GLY A 138 12.75 -10.15 -18.10
CA GLY A 138 12.83 -10.81 -16.79
C GLY A 138 12.68 -9.84 -15.62
N GLU A 139 13.52 -10.03 -14.60
CA GLU A 139 13.55 -9.19 -13.40
C GLU A 139 13.91 -7.72 -13.68
N HIS A 140 14.55 -7.42 -14.82
CA HIS A 140 14.85 -6.04 -15.22
C HIS A 140 13.62 -5.27 -15.72
N ALA A 141 12.53 -5.96 -16.04
CA ALA A 141 11.27 -5.36 -16.47
C ALA A 141 10.09 -5.77 -15.59
N ALA A 142 10.34 -6.05 -14.30
CA ALA A 142 9.32 -6.49 -13.36
C ALA A 142 8.09 -5.56 -13.31
N MET A 143 8.20 -4.27 -13.59
CA MET A 143 7.07 -3.35 -13.70
C MET A 143 7.24 -2.44 -14.93
N PRO A 144 6.56 -2.73 -16.04
CA PRO A 144 6.52 -1.87 -17.22
C PRO A 144 5.91 -0.51 -16.89
N CYS A 145 6.55 0.58 -17.28
CA CYS A 145 6.19 1.94 -16.88
C CYS A 145 5.40 2.69 -17.96
N GLY A 146 5.70 2.45 -19.23
CA GLY A 146 5.05 3.12 -20.36
C GLY A 146 5.39 2.44 -21.69
N MET A 147 4.59 2.72 -22.71
CA MET A 147 4.75 2.17 -24.05
C MET A 147 4.54 3.22 -25.13
N THR A 148 5.24 3.05 -26.26
CA THR A 148 5.10 3.87 -27.45
C THR A 148 5.37 3.05 -28.71
N GLU A 149 4.91 3.51 -29.86
CA GLU A 149 5.10 2.86 -31.16
C GLU A 149 5.85 3.82 -32.10
N ASP A 150 6.87 3.30 -32.78
CA ASP A 150 7.58 4.05 -33.82
C ASP A 150 6.87 3.97 -35.18
N ASP A 151 7.42 4.61 -36.21
CA ASP A 151 6.83 4.62 -37.54
C ASP A 151 6.97 3.30 -38.30
N GLN A 152 7.76 2.36 -37.77
CA GLN A 152 7.91 1.00 -38.30
C GLN A 152 6.98 0.01 -37.60
N GLY A 153 6.19 0.46 -36.61
CA GLY A 153 5.28 -0.38 -35.84
C GLY A 153 5.96 -1.15 -34.70
N ARG A 154 7.21 -0.85 -34.37
CA ARG A 154 7.90 -1.46 -33.22
C ARG A 154 7.41 -0.81 -31.93
N ILE A 155 7.14 -1.63 -30.92
CA ILE A 155 6.64 -1.19 -29.62
C ILE A 155 7.82 -1.05 -28.66
N TYR A 156 8.03 0.12 -28.09
CA TYR A 156 9.06 0.37 -27.07
C TYR A 156 8.43 0.41 -25.70
N ILE A 157 9.09 -0.24 -24.74
CA ILE A 157 8.60 -0.47 -23.39
C ILE A 157 9.71 -0.07 -22.42
N GLY A 158 9.45 0.93 -21.60
CA GLY A 158 10.33 1.30 -20.50
C GLY A 158 9.86 0.64 -19.22
N SER A 159 10.77 0.31 -18.32
CA SER A 159 10.44 -0.52 -17.16
C SER A 159 11.21 -0.16 -15.88
N TYR A 160 10.74 -0.76 -14.79
CA TYR A 160 11.33 -0.80 -13.46
C TYR A 160 11.49 -2.28 -13.05
N PRO A 161 12.45 -2.64 -12.21
CA PRO A 161 13.56 -1.84 -11.70
C PRO A 161 14.69 -1.66 -12.72
N GLY A 162 15.44 -0.57 -12.60
CA GLY A 162 16.69 -0.39 -13.35
C GLY A 162 16.59 0.46 -14.60
N ALA A 163 15.47 1.16 -14.81
CA ALA A 163 15.29 2.11 -15.91
C ALA A 163 15.63 1.51 -17.29
N ASP A 164 15.20 0.27 -17.53
CA ASP A 164 15.49 -0.47 -18.76
C ASP A 164 14.55 -0.06 -19.91
N LEU A 165 15.10 -0.06 -21.14
CA LEU A 165 14.33 0.08 -22.37
C LEU A 165 14.44 -1.19 -23.22
N THR A 166 13.29 -1.75 -23.59
CA THR A 166 13.19 -2.90 -24.49
C THR A 166 12.22 -2.56 -25.62
N SER A 167 12.49 -3.04 -26.84
CA SER A 167 11.50 -3.01 -27.94
C SER A 167 10.99 -4.41 -28.28
N TYR A 168 9.78 -4.45 -28.83
CA TYR A 168 9.13 -5.63 -29.39
C TYR A 168 8.76 -5.34 -30.84
N ASP A 169 9.13 -6.22 -31.75
CA ASP A 169 8.75 -6.15 -33.17
C ASP A 169 7.56 -7.10 -33.43
N PRO A 170 6.34 -6.57 -33.68
CA PRO A 170 5.17 -7.39 -33.94
C PRO A 170 5.26 -8.24 -35.22
N ALA A 171 6.10 -7.87 -36.18
CA ALA A 171 6.25 -8.62 -37.44
C ALA A 171 7.06 -9.91 -37.23
N THR A 172 8.01 -9.89 -36.30
CA THR A 172 8.92 -11.02 -36.05
C THR A 172 8.69 -11.71 -34.70
N GLY A 173 7.96 -11.08 -33.79
CA GLY A 173 7.74 -11.57 -32.43
C GLY A 173 9.00 -11.47 -31.54
N LYS A 174 9.99 -10.67 -31.93
CA LYS A 174 11.29 -10.59 -31.23
C LYS A 174 11.38 -9.39 -30.32
N PHE A 175 12.01 -9.60 -29.16
CA PHE A 175 12.42 -8.54 -28.25
C PHE A 175 13.86 -8.11 -28.53
N ASN A 176 14.15 -6.82 -28.40
CA ASN A 176 15.49 -6.24 -28.45
C ASN A 176 15.72 -5.34 -27.25
N HIS A 177 16.82 -5.58 -26.53
CA HIS A 177 17.12 -4.89 -25.27
C HIS A 177 18.15 -3.78 -25.49
N PHE A 178 17.79 -2.55 -25.11
CA PHE A 178 18.70 -1.39 -25.13
C PHE A 178 19.40 -1.17 -23.78
N GLY A 179 19.00 -1.93 -22.76
CA GLY A 179 19.58 -1.92 -21.43
C GLY A 179 19.13 -0.72 -20.60
N ARG A 180 19.89 -0.48 -19.53
CA ARG A 180 19.67 0.59 -18.55
C ARG A 180 19.87 1.99 -19.14
N MET A 181 18.95 2.90 -18.84
CA MET A 181 18.97 4.28 -19.33
C MET A 181 19.66 5.27 -18.37
N ASP A 182 19.72 4.99 -17.07
CA ASP A 182 20.45 5.80 -16.07
C ASP A 182 21.05 4.88 -15.01
N GLU A 183 22.27 5.13 -14.53
CA GLU A 183 22.97 4.25 -13.57
C GLU A 183 22.32 4.15 -12.18
N SER A 184 21.57 5.17 -11.77
CA SER A 184 21.06 5.33 -10.40
C SER A 184 19.54 5.28 -10.30
N ASP A 185 18.85 5.93 -11.24
CA ASP A 185 17.39 5.95 -11.30
C ASP A 185 16.83 4.62 -11.81
N MET A 186 15.56 4.38 -11.48
CA MET A 186 14.96 3.05 -11.62
C MET A 186 13.75 3.00 -12.55
N TYR A 187 13.26 4.15 -13.03
CA TYR A 187 12.05 4.23 -13.86
C TYR A 187 12.35 4.83 -15.24
N ALA A 188 11.85 4.17 -16.28
CA ALA A 188 11.97 4.61 -17.68
C ALA A 188 10.60 4.70 -18.36
N TYR A 189 10.28 5.84 -18.98
CA TYR A 189 9.02 6.05 -19.73
C TYR A 189 9.32 6.48 -21.17
N PRO A 190 9.11 5.63 -22.19
CA PRO A 190 9.51 5.89 -23.57
C PRO A 190 8.44 6.65 -24.36
N TYR A 191 8.90 7.44 -25.33
CA TYR A 191 8.11 8.18 -26.30
C TYR A 191 8.81 8.18 -27.66
N ALA A 192 8.11 7.76 -28.73
CA ALA A 192 8.64 7.83 -30.08
C ALA A 192 8.51 9.26 -30.62
N ASN A 193 9.64 9.82 -31.07
CA ASN A 193 9.73 11.15 -31.66
C ASN A 193 9.55 11.10 -33.19
N LYS A 194 9.24 12.26 -33.78
CA LYS A 194 9.05 12.41 -35.23
C LYS A 194 10.26 12.01 -36.08
N ASP A 195 11.47 12.22 -35.55
CA ASP A 195 12.74 11.91 -36.22
C ASP A 195 13.17 10.44 -36.07
N GLY A 196 12.28 9.59 -35.54
CA GLY A 196 12.52 8.16 -35.34
C GLY A 196 13.38 7.84 -34.12
N LYS A 197 13.78 8.83 -33.31
CA LYS A 197 14.45 8.59 -32.03
C LYS A 197 13.44 8.27 -30.93
N ILE A 198 13.90 7.59 -29.88
CA ILE A 198 13.09 7.28 -28.70
C ILE A 198 13.56 8.14 -27.53
N ALA A 199 12.69 9.01 -27.04
CA ALA A 199 12.96 9.76 -25.82
C ALA A 199 12.46 8.97 -24.61
N VAL A 200 13.32 8.76 -23.63
CA VAL A 200 13.01 8.04 -22.40
C VAL A 200 13.09 9.00 -21.23
N LYS A 201 11.93 9.31 -20.64
CA LYS A 201 11.86 10.08 -19.40
C LYS A 201 12.30 9.20 -18.24
N ILE A 202 13.33 9.63 -17.54
CA ILE A 202 13.87 9.03 -16.32
C ILE A 202 13.34 9.81 -15.13
N LYS A 203 12.93 9.12 -14.07
CA LYS A 203 12.48 9.78 -12.84
C LYS A 203 12.78 9.01 -11.57
N THR A 204 13.07 9.80 -10.54
CA THR A 204 12.65 9.77 -9.12
C THR A 204 13.74 10.50 -8.34
N LEU A 205 15.01 10.15 -8.57
CA LEU A 205 16.19 10.79 -7.99
C LEU A 205 16.62 12.02 -8.80
N LYS A 206 16.68 11.89 -10.13
CA LYS A 206 17.12 12.96 -11.04
C LYS A 206 16.21 13.01 -12.27
N PRO A 207 15.02 13.61 -12.24
CA PRO A 207 14.17 13.66 -13.42
C PRO A 207 14.86 14.30 -14.65
N HIS A 208 14.99 13.55 -15.74
CA HIS A 208 15.63 13.97 -17.00
C HIS A 208 15.17 13.12 -18.19
N VAL A 209 15.69 13.40 -19.40
CA VAL A 209 15.40 12.63 -20.62
C VAL A 209 16.68 12.05 -21.21
N VAL A 210 16.61 10.79 -21.62
CA VAL A 210 17.64 10.11 -22.41
C VAL A 210 17.08 9.84 -23.80
N ILE A 211 17.76 10.25 -24.85
CA ILE A 211 17.40 9.95 -26.23
C ILE A 211 18.17 8.72 -26.70
N VAL A 212 17.47 7.76 -27.29
CA VAL A 212 18.03 6.52 -27.86
C VAL A 212 17.81 6.51 -29.38
N ASP A 213 18.86 6.18 -30.13
CA ASP A 213 18.75 5.81 -31.53
C ASP A 213 18.46 4.31 -31.65
N PRO A 214 17.29 3.92 -32.19
CA PRO A 214 16.91 2.51 -32.23
C PRO A 214 17.74 1.66 -33.20
N ASN A 215 18.48 2.28 -34.13
CA ASN A 215 19.27 1.54 -35.12
C ASN A 215 20.70 1.28 -34.62
N SER A 216 21.32 2.27 -33.97
CA SER A 216 22.70 2.15 -33.47
C SER A 216 22.79 1.77 -31.99
N GLY A 217 21.71 1.94 -31.23
CA GLY A 217 21.71 1.80 -29.77
C GLY A 217 22.38 2.96 -29.03
N ALA A 218 22.83 3.99 -29.74
CA ALA A 218 23.45 5.17 -29.13
C ALA A 218 22.45 5.91 -28.24
N LYS A 219 22.89 6.33 -27.04
CA LYS A 219 22.03 6.98 -26.05
C LYS A 219 22.72 8.16 -25.39
N TYR A 220 22.00 9.28 -25.26
CA TYR A 220 22.51 10.54 -24.69
C TYR A 220 21.45 11.25 -23.88
N THR A 221 21.83 11.82 -22.74
CA THR A 221 20.97 12.73 -21.98
C THR A 221 20.71 14.01 -22.78
N ALA A 222 19.46 14.45 -22.83
CA ALA A 222 19.06 15.66 -23.54
C ALA A 222 18.24 16.60 -22.64
N GLY A 223 18.64 17.87 -22.60
CA GLY A 223 17.93 18.91 -21.85
C GLY A 223 18.25 18.94 -20.35
N PRO A 224 17.36 19.51 -19.53
CA PRO A 224 17.63 19.72 -18.12
C PRO A 224 17.63 18.42 -17.30
N VAL A 225 18.45 18.40 -16.26
CA VAL A 225 18.46 17.37 -15.22
C VAL A 225 18.00 18.01 -13.92
N ILE A 226 16.85 17.58 -13.40
CA ILE A 226 16.23 18.14 -12.20
C ILE A 226 16.71 17.37 -10.98
N GLU A 227 16.99 18.05 -9.87
CA GLU A 227 17.25 17.38 -8.59
C GLU A 227 15.94 16.93 -7.92
N ALA A 228 15.96 15.79 -7.21
CA ALA A 228 14.79 15.30 -6.49
C ALA A 228 14.18 16.37 -5.56
N GLY A 229 12.90 16.68 -5.78
CA GLY A 229 12.13 17.60 -4.95
C GLY A 229 12.37 19.10 -5.21
N SER A 230 13.27 19.48 -6.12
CA SER A 230 13.53 20.89 -6.46
C SER A 230 12.71 21.40 -7.64
N GLY A 231 12.08 20.50 -8.41
CA GLY A 231 11.34 20.88 -9.61
C GLY A 231 10.56 19.73 -10.23
N SER A 232 10.11 19.95 -11.48
CA SER A 232 9.39 18.93 -12.26
C SER A 232 9.88 18.88 -13.70
N LEU A 233 9.74 17.71 -14.32
CA LEU A 233 10.03 17.47 -15.72
C LEU A 233 9.01 16.49 -16.28
N ASP A 234 8.46 16.81 -17.45
CA ASP A 234 7.54 15.95 -18.17
C ASP A 234 7.79 16.00 -19.68
N VAL A 235 7.38 14.95 -20.39
CA VAL A 235 7.51 14.83 -21.85
C VAL A 235 6.13 14.84 -22.48
N LEU A 236 5.96 15.69 -23.49
CA LEU A 236 4.72 15.92 -24.20
C LEU A 236 4.90 15.50 -25.66
N LYS A 237 3.96 14.71 -26.18
CA LYS A 237 3.87 14.44 -27.62
C LYS A 237 2.84 15.38 -28.24
N ALA A 238 3.28 16.17 -29.21
CA ALA A 238 2.45 17.18 -29.87
C ALA A 238 1.78 16.62 -31.14
N PRO A 239 0.70 17.25 -31.63
CA PRO A 239 0.03 16.84 -32.89
C PRO A 239 0.94 16.84 -34.13
N ASP A 240 2.01 17.64 -34.12
CA ASP A 240 2.99 17.72 -35.22
C ASP A 240 3.99 16.53 -35.24
N GLY A 241 3.88 15.64 -34.25
CA GLY A 241 4.70 14.45 -34.06
C GLY A 241 5.95 14.66 -33.20
N TRP A 242 6.34 15.91 -32.93
CA TRP A 242 7.53 16.22 -32.13
C TRP A 242 7.27 16.02 -30.63
N LEU A 243 8.34 15.70 -29.92
CA LEU A 243 8.35 15.63 -28.47
C LEU A 243 8.90 16.92 -27.86
N TYR A 244 8.29 17.32 -26.74
CA TYR A 244 8.67 18.52 -26.00
C TYR A 244 8.88 18.19 -24.52
N ILE A 245 9.89 18.81 -23.92
CA ILE A 245 10.11 18.80 -22.48
C ILE A 245 9.41 20.03 -21.88
N ARG A 246 8.57 19.79 -20.88
CA ARG A 246 8.06 20.82 -19.97
C ARG A 246 8.74 20.64 -18.62
N SER A 247 9.49 21.64 -18.18
CA SER A 247 10.17 21.58 -16.88
C SER A 247 10.15 22.92 -16.15
N THR A 248 10.50 22.88 -14.87
CA THR A 248 10.78 24.10 -14.08
C THR A 248 12.02 24.85 -14.54
N MET A 249 12.87 24.25 -15.39
CA MET A 249 14.08 24.86 -15.95
C MET A 249 13.89 25.40 -17.37
N GLY A 250 12.69 25.33 -17.93
CA GLY A 250 12.40 25.78 -19.28
C GLY A 250 11.58 24.80 -20.10
N LYS A 251 11.36 25.16 -21.36
CA LYS A 251 10.58 24.42 -22.35
C LYS A 251 11.51 24.07 -23.50
N PHE A 252 11.49 22.82 -23.96
CA PHE A 252 12.41 22.38 -25.02
C PHE A 252 11.69 21.50 -26.03
N ARG A 253 12.09 21.53 -27.30
CA ARG A 253 11.76 20.55 -28.34
C ARG A 253 12.91 19.57 -28.49
N LEU A 254 12.61 18.28 -28.65
CA LEU A 254 13.61 17.24 -28.83
C LEU A 254 13.92 17.03 -30.32
N GLU A 255 15.16 17.28 -30.72
CA GLU A 255 15.64 17.19 -32.11
C GLU A 255 16.96 16.42 -32.18
N GLY A 256 16.95 15.24 -32.80
CA GLY A 256 18.08 14.33 -32.77
C GLY A 256 18.42 13.97 -31.31
N PHE A 257 19.66 14.19 -30.89
CA PHE A 257 20.09 13.98 -29.50
C PHE A 257 20.05 15.25 -28.64
N ASN A 258 19.47 16.35 -29.15
CA ASN A 258 19.50 17.65 -28.47
C ASN A 258 18.10 18.05 -27.97
N ALA A 259 18.09 18.87 -26.92
CA ALA A 259 16.91 19.60 -26.47
C ALA A 259 17.07 21.08 -26.84
N VAL A 260 16.28 21.55 -27.79
CA VAL A 260 16.31 22.92 -28.31
C VAL A 260 15.30 23.75 -27.55
N GLU A 261 15.73 24.84 -26.92
CA GLU A 261 14.83 25.71 -26.15
C GLU A 261 13.74 26.33 -27.04
N VAL A 262 12.52 26.40 -26.51
CA VAL A 262 11.36 27.00 -27.19
C VAL A 262 10.63 27.95 -26.25
N ASN A 263 10.04 29.01 -26.79
CA ASN A 263 9.28 29.97 -25.98
C ASN A 263 7.96 29.38 -25.47
N ASP A 264 7.32 28.55 -26.28
CA ASP A 264 5.98 28.03 -26.03
C ASP A 264 5.87 26.53 -26.29
N LEU A 265 4.96 25.90 -25.55
CA LEU A 265 4.61 24.50 -25.75
C LEU A 265 3.35 24.42 -26.61
N PRO A 266 3.28 23.46 -27.55
CA PRO A 266 2.06 23.22 -28.30
C PRO A 266 0.91 22.80 -27.37
N SER A 267 -0.31 23.04 -27.83
CA SER A 267 -1.50 22.59 -27.10
C SER A 267 -1.49 21.06 -26.98
N PRO A 268 -1.90 20.51 -25.83
CA PRO A 268 -2.05 19.07 -25.67
C PRO A 268 -3.00 18.49 -26.73
N ILE A 269 -2.74 17.25 -27.15
CA ILE A 269 -3.70 16.49 -27.94
C ILE A 269 -4.96 16.32 -27.08
N GLU A 270 -6.13 16.69 -27.62
CA GLU A 270 -7.41 16.47 -26.94
C GLU A 270 -7.65 14.98 -26.70
N GLN A 271 -8.40 14.64 -25.65
CA GLN A 271 -8.73 13.24 -25.38
C GLN A 271 -9.54 12.66 -26.55
N PRO A 272 -9.27 11.40 -26.96
CA PRO A 272 -9.93 10.81 -28.10
C PRO A 272 -11.45 10.71 -27.88
N ALA A 273 -12.21 11.34 -28.77
CA ALA A 273 -13.66 11.19 -28.86
C ALA A 273 -14.04 9.95 -29.68
N LEU A 274 -15.25 9.43 -29.48
CA LEU A 274 -15.85 8.47 -30.40
C LEU A 274 -15.96 9.06 -31.82
N PRO A 275 -16.08 8.25 -32.90
CA PRO A 275 -16.08 8.76 -34.28
C PRO A 275 -17.15 9.81 -34.59
N ASP A 276 -18.22 9.87 -33.82
CA ASP A 276 -19.31 10.84 -33.90
C ASP A 276 -19.13 12.06 -32.97
N GLY A 277 -17.95 12.21 -32.37
CA GLY A 277 -17.60 13.31 -31.48
C GLY A 277 -18.06 13.14 -30.03
N GLN A 278 -18.72 12.02 -29.68
CA GLN A 278 -19.14 11.78 -28.30
C GLN A 278 -17.94 11.52 -27.38
N GLN A 279 -17.99 12.09 -26.18
CA GLN A 279 -17.01 11.83 -25.12
C GLN A 279 -17.49 10.67 -24.26
N PHE A 280 -16.56 9.89 -23.70
CA PHE A 280 -16.92 8.79 -22.82
C PHE A 280 -16.02 8.76 -21.59
N GLU A 281 -16.55 8.19 -20.51
CA GLU A 281 -15.80 8.04 -19.27
C GLU A 281 -16.30 6.81 -18.53
N ILE A 282 -15.36 5.99 -18.05
CA ILE A 282 -15.69 4.93 -17.09
C ILE A 282 -15.53 5.51 -15.70
N ILE A 283 -16.67 5.81 -15.11
CA ILE A 283 -16.75 6.47 -13.82
C ILE A 283 -17.15 5.51 -12.72
N HIS A 284 -17.10 6.08 -11.53
CA HIS A 284 -17.60 5.47 -10.32
C HIS A 284 -19.13 5.30 -10.42
N SER A 285 -19.61 4.08 -10.21
CA SER A 285 -20.88 3.88 -9.51
C SER A 285 -20.79 4.47 -8.10
N SER A 286 -21.91 4.70 -7.43
CA SER A 286 -21.94 5.13 -6.02
C SER A 286 -21.11 4.23 -5.09
N ASP A 287 -20.87 2.97 -5.46
CA ASP A 287 -19.98 2.02 -4.78
C ASP A 287 -18.49 2.16 -5.16
N LYS A 288 -18.11 3.07 -6.08
CA LYS A 288 -16.74 3.34 -6.57
C LYS A 288 -15.96 2.10 -7.06
N THR A 289 -16.63 1.08 -7.58
CA THR A 289 -15.99 -0.10 -8.20
C THR A 289 -15.64 0.08 -9.68
N LYS A 290 -15.98 1.24 -10.29
CA LYS A 290 -15.77 1.55 -11.73
C LYS A 290 -16.60 0.64 -12.65
N ARG A 291 -17.90 0.54 -12.37
CA ARG A 291 -18.88 -0.24 -13.13
C ARG A 291 -19.81 0.59 -14.01
N MET A 292 -19.58 1.90 -14.14
CA MET A 292 -20.48 2.78 -14.88
C MET A 292 -19.77 3.37 -16.09
N LEU A 293 -20.30 3.10 -17.29
CA LEU A 293 -19.92 3.81 -18.51
C LEU A 293 -20.87 4.98 -18.69
N ILE A 294 -20.31 6.18 -18.84
CA ILE A 294 -21.03 7.38 -19.23
C ILE A 294 -20.61 7.78 -20.64
N ILE A 295 -21.60 8.00 -21.52
CA ILE A 295 -21.43 8.60 -22.83
C ILE A 295 -22.06 9.99 -22.81
N ARG A 296 -21.26 11.02 -23.12
CA ARG A 296 -21.66 12.42 -23.20
C ARG A 296 -21.63 12.87 -24.67
N PRO A 297 -22.80 13.04 -25.31
CA PRO A 297 -22.82 13.55 -26.67
C PRO A 297 -22.53 15.06 -26.71
N ALA A 298 -22.10 15.56 -27.87
CA ALA A 298 -21.94 17.01 -28.10
C ALA A 298 -23.27 17.76 -27.95
N HIS A 299 -24.37 17.13 -28.35
CA HIS A 299 -25.74 17.61 -28.17
C HIS A 299 -26.66 16.46 -27.73
N GLY A 300 -27.55 16.70 -26.76
CA GLY A 300 -28.53 15.71 -26.29
C GLY A 300 -28.27 15.22 -24.86
N LYS A 301 -28.92 14.11 -24.49
CA LYS A 301 -28.87 13.56 -23.13
C LYS A 301 -27.72 12.57 -22.97
N THR A 302 -27.02 12.67 -21.84
CA THR A 302 -26.05 11.69 -21.36
C THR A 302 -26.65 10.29 -21.27
N LYS A 303 -25.94 9.28 -21.79
CA LYS A 303 -26.29 7.86 -21.63
C LYS A 303 -25.43 7.25 -20.54
N THR A 304 -26.02 6.33 -19.78
CA THR A 304 -25.34 5.65 -18.67
C THR A 304 -25.61 4.16 -18.74
N PHE A 305 -24.56 3.35 -18.69
CA PHE A 305 -24.64 1.89 -18.73
C PHE A 305 -23.94 1.28 -17.51
N ASN A 306 -24.57 0.26 -16.92
CA ASN A 306 -23.94 -0.57 -15.90
C ASN A 306 -23.12 -1.69 -16.54
N LEU A 307 -21.92 -1.93 -16.03
CA LEU A 307 -20.96 -2.93 -16.50
C LEU A 307 -20.75 -3.97 -15.39
N PRO A 308 -21.63 -5.00 -15.29
CA PRO A 308 -21.50 -6.08 -14.32
C PRO A 308 -20.41 -7.10 -14.71
N TYR A 309 -19.19 -6.64 -14.97
CA TYR A 309 -18.06 -7.52 -15.26
C TYR A 309 -17.66 -8.37 -14.05
N GLU A 310 -17.06 -9.52 -14.33
CA GLU A 310 -16.53 -10.42 -13.31
C GLU A 310 -15.15 -9.95 -12.82
N THR A 311 -14.86 -10.14 -11.54
CA THR A 311 -13.58 -9.74 -10.91
C THR A 311 -13.28 -10.68 -9.73
N THR A 312 -11.99 -11.01 -9.56
CA THR A 312 -11.53 -11.80 -8.42
C THR A 312 -11.50 -10.99 -7.13
N GLY A 313 -11.38 -9.66 -7.24
CA GLY A 313 -11.32 -8.71 -6.12
C GLY A 313 -9.93 -8.13 -5.89
N SER A 314 -9.85 -7.25 -4.89
CA SER A 314 -8.62 -6.54 -4.52
C SER A 314 -7.97 -7.20 -3.30
N ARG A 315 -6.63 -7.35 -3.29
CA ARG A 315 -5.94 -7.98 -2.14
C ARG A 315 -6.18 -7.14 -0.89
N ILE A 316 -6.28 -7.80 0.25
CA ILE A 316 -6.38 -7.15 1.56
C ILE A 316 -4.96 -6.75 1.96
N ALA A 317 -4.77 -5.48 2.34
CA ALA A 317 -3.48 -4.94 2.77
C ALA A 317 -3.33 -4.87 4.28
N TYR A 318 -4.45 -4.74 5.00
CA TYR A 318 -4.43 -4.54 6.45
C TYR A 318 -5.73 -5.00 7.11
N LEU A 319 -5.61 -5.50 8.33
CA LEU A 319 -6.71 -5.92 9.19
C LEU A 319 -6.48 -5.39 10.61
N SER A 320 -7.55 -4.92 11.26
CA SER A 320 -7.51 -4.51 12.66
C SER A 320 -8.84 -4.72 13.35
N LYS A 321 -8.78 -4.79 14.69
CA LYS A 321 -9.97 -4.72 15.53
C LYS A 321 -10.38 -3.26 15.64
N GLY A 322 -11.66 -2.98 15.43
CA GLY A 322 -12.23 -1.65 15.61
C GLY A 322 -13.31 -1.60 16.70
N PRO A 323 -14.02 -0.46 16.79
CA PRO A 323 -15.14 -0.29 17.72
C PRO A 323 -16.23 -1.36 17.55
N GLY A 324 -16.90 -1.70 18.65
CA GLY A 324 -18.03 -2.65 18.65
C GLY A 324 -17.64 -4.11 18.43
N ASP A 325 -16.37 -4.48 18.66
CA ASP A 325 -15.81 -5.81 18.36
C ASP A 325 -15.97 -6.22 16.88
N MET A 326 -15.99 -5.24 15.98
CA MET A 326 -15.99 -5.48 14.54
C MET A 326 -14.56 -5.59 14.01
N LEU A 327 -14.40 -6.37 12.95
CA LEU A 327 -13.18 -6.37 12.16
C LEU A 327 -13.25 -5.25 11.13
N TYR A 328 -12.16 -4.52 10.97
CA TYR A 328 -11.97 -3.55 9.91
C TYR A 328 -10.75 -3.91 9.10
N GLY A 329 -10.70 -3.46 7.86
CA GLY A 329 -9.54 -3.65 7.01
C GLY A 329 -9.57 -2.75 5.79
N SER A 330 -8.52 -2.86 4.99
CA SER A 330 -8.43 -2.19 3.70
C SER A 330 -7.91 -3.12 2.62
N SER A 331 -8.37 -2.92 1.40
CA SER A 331 -7.68 -3.42 0.22
C SER A 331 -6.43 -2.59 -0.14
N THR A 332 -5.56 -3.15 -0.97
CA THR A 332 -4.39 -2.49 -1.57
C THR A 332 -4.82 -1.51 -2.65
N VAL A 333 -4.77 -1.84 -3.95
CA VAL A 333 -5.15 -0.90 -5.04
C VAL A 333 -6.37 -1.45 -5.80
N PRO A 334 -7.54 -0.75 -5.81
CA PRO A 334 -7.80 0.53 -5.13
C PRO A 334 -7.86 0.39 -3.61
N MET A 335 -7.43 1.42 -2.89
CA MET A 335 -7.49 1.46 -1.43
C MET A 335 -8.91 1.70 -0.99
N ARG A 336 -9.52 0.69 -0.38
CA ARG A 336 -10.90 0.74 0.08
C ARG A 336 -11.03 0.13 1.45
N PHE A 337 -11.69 0.86 2.33
CA PHE A 337 -11.97 0.45 3.69
C PHE A 337 -13.19 -0.43 3.72
N PHE A 338 -13.12 -1.51 4.48
CA PHE A 338 -14.22 -2.44 4.68
C PHE A 338 -14.37 -2.77 6.16
N LYS A 339 -15.54 -3.29 6.52
CA LYS A 339 -15.79 -3.86 7.84
C LYS A 339 -16.47 -5.21 7.74
N TYR A 340 -16.24 -6.06 8.72
CA TYR A 340 -16.90 -7.34 8.90
C TYR A 340 -17.47 -7.40 10.31
N ASP A 341 -18.74 -7.80 10.42
CA ASP A 341 -19.39 -8.08 11.68
C ASP A 341 -19.41 -9.61 11.91
N PRO A 342 -18.60 -10.13 12.85
CA PRO A 342 -18.60 -11.56 13.16
C PRO A 342 -19.94 -12.11 13.66
N LYS A 343 -20.82 -11.26 14.21
CA LYS A 343 -22.11 -11.67 14.78
C LYS A 343 -23.17 -11.84 13.71
N THR A 344 -23.24 -10.93 12.73
CA THR A 344 -24.21 -11.01 11.61
C THR A 344 -23.62 -11.71 10.38
N THR A 345 -22.31 -11.94 10.36
CA THR A 345 -21.53 -12.45 9.21
C THR A 345 -21.55 -11.55 7.98
N GLU A 346 -21.94 -10.28 8.16
CA GLU A 346 -22.01 -9.33 7.06
C GLU A 346 -20.65 -8.66 6.80
N LEU A 347 -20.29 -8.58 5.52
CA LEU A 347 -19.07 -7.98 5.03
C LEU A 347 -19.42 -6.77 4.15
N PHE A 348 -18.93 -5.59 4.53
CA PHE A 348 -19.29 -4.33 3.91
C PHE A 348 -18.07 -3.61 3.34
N ASP A 349 -18.10 -3.30 2.06
CA ASP A 349 -17.20 -2.32 1.44
C ASP A 349 -17.69 -0.90 1.75
N LEU A 350 -16.99 -0.20 2.63
CA LEU A 350 -17.34 1.16 3.05
C LEU A 350 -16.85 2.22 2.05
N GLY A 351 -15.74 1.94 1.36
CA GLY A 351 -15.21 2.76 0.28
C GLY A 351 -13.97 3.58 0.64
N THR A 352 -13.85 4.78 0.05
CA THR A 352 -12.64 5.61 0.16
C THR A 352 -12.40 6.07 1.58
N CYS A 353 -11.18 5.89 2.10
CA CYS A 353 -10.83 6.28 3.46
C CYS A 353 -9.62 7.21 3.58
N SER A 354 -9.05 7.67 2.47
CA SER A 354 -7.91 8.58 2.46
C SER A 354 -7.86 9.43 1.20
N GLY A 355 -7.22 10.61 1.30
CA GLY A 355 -6.99 11.52 0.19
C GLY A 355 -5.88 11.10 -0.77
N THR A 356 -5.18 10.02 -0.43
CA THR A 356 -4.12 9.40 -1.25
C THR A 356 -4.54 8.02 -1.76
N THR A 357 -3.68 7.42 -2.58
CA THR A 357 -3.84 6.04 -3.08
C THR A 357 -2.74 5.15 -2.50
N GLY A 358 -2.75 3.85 -2.77
CA GLY A 358 -1.80 2.91 -2.18
C GLY A 358 -2.53 1.94 -1.27
N GLU A 359 -2.14 1.83 -0.01
CA GLU A 359 -2.74 0.91 0.96
C GLU A 359 -2.85 1.58 2.33
N LEU A 360 -3.84 1.17 3.12
CA LEU A 360 -3.90 1.50 4.53
C LEU A 360 -2.86 0.63 5.25
N CYS A 361 -1.97 1.23 6.04
CA CYS A 361 -0.87 0.48 6.66
C CYS A 361 -1.08 0.18 8.13
N SER A 362 -1.81 1.03 8.84
CA SER A 362 -2.05 0.86 10.25
C SER A 362 -3.25 1.68 10.72
N THR A 363 -3.85 1.27 11.83
CA THR A 363 -4.94 2.02 12.47
C THR A 363 -4.78 2.01 13.98
N ALA A 364 -5.39 3.00 14.66
CA ALA A 364 -5.61 2.94 16.10
C ALA A 364 -7.04 3.34 16.45
N VAL A 365 -7.51 2.91 17.61
CA VAL A 365 -8.86 3.23 18.14
C VAL A 365 -8.72 4.10 19.39
N MET A 366 -9.45 5.20 19.44
CA MET A 366 -9.59 6.04 20.64
C MET A 366 -10.98 6.66 20.65
N ASP A 367 -11.64 6.66 21.80
CA ASP A 367 -12.98 7.25 21.98
C ASP A 367 -14.01 6.76 20.94
N SER A 368 -14.00 5.45 20.66
CA SER A 368 -14.83 4.78 19.63
C SER A 368 -14.62 5.25 18.19
N LYS A 369 -13.58 6.04 17.92
CA LYS A 369 -13.17 6.46 16.57
C LYS A 369 -11.95 5.70 16.13
N MET A 370 -11.85 5.48 14.83
CA MET A 370 -10.68 4.90 14.18
C MET A 370 -9.84 5.98 13.52
N TYR A 371 -8.54 5.93 13.76
CA TYR A 371 -7.54 6.75 13.09
C TYR A 371 -6.83 5.89 12.05
N LEU A 372 -6.89 6.31 10.80
CA LEU A 372 -6.51 5.56 9.63
C LEU A 372 -5.25 6.17 9.02
N SER A 373 -4.16 5.41 8.97
CA SER A 373 -2.87 5.86 8.45
C SER A 373 -2.55 5.16 7.13
N ALA A 374 -2.55 5.91 6.03
CA ALA A 374 -2.39 5.41 4.67
C ALA A 374 -1.02 5.75 4.07
N ASN A 375 -0.54 4.89 3.17
CA ASN A 375 0.71 5.06 2.42
C ASN A 375 0.72 6.32 1.53
N ASN A 376 1.87 6.62 0.93
CA ASN A 376 2.06 7.76 0.02
C ASN A 376 1.83 9.10 0.73
N GLY A 377 2.72 9.39 1.66
CA GLY A 377 2.75 10.63 2.44
C GLY A 377 2.20 10.52 3.86
N ALA A 378 1.96 9.29 4.36
CA ALA A 378 1.35 9.05 5.66
C ALA A 378 0.10 9.91 5.89
N TYR A 379 -0.83 9.84 4.91
CA TYR A 379 -2.10 10.53 5.02
C TYR A 379 -2.90 9.94 6.18
N PHE A 380 -3.52 10.82 6.94
CA PHE A 380 -4.16 10.48 8.20
C PHE A 380 -5.63 10.87 8.13
N SER A 381 -6.53 9.94 8.41
CA SER A 381 -7.98 10.16 8.41
C SER A 381 -8.61 9.70 9.72
N VAL A 382 -9.73 10.30 10.10
CA VAL A 382 -10.50 9.88 11.29
C VAL A 382 -11.89 9.41 10.87
N TYR A 383 -12.28 8.24 11.35
CA TYR A 383 -13.57 7.59 11.07
C TYR A 383 -14.34 7.36 12.37
N ASP A 384 -15.59 7.80 12.40
CA ASP A 384 -16.54 7.54 13.46
C ASP A 384 -17.64 6.58 12.96
N PRO A 385 -17.71 5.34 13.46
CA PRO A 385 -18.73 4.38 13.03
C PRO A 385 -20.18 4.82 13.29
N ALA A 386 -20.41 5.79 14.20
CA ALA A 386 -21.74 6.31 14.49
C ALA A 386 -22.22 7.37 13.48
N VAL A 387 -21.36 7.81 12.57
CA VAL A 387 -21.66 8.84 11.56
C VAL A 387 -21.77 8.20 10.17
N PRO A 388 -22.71 8.62 9.31
CA PRO A 388 -22.81 8.09 7.95
C PRO A 388 -21.52 8.24 7.15
N TYR A 389 -21.21 7.24 6.30
CA TYR A 389 -19.98 7.23 5.53
C TYR A 389 -20.04 8.22 4.36
N ARG A 390 -19.25 9.29 4.43
CA ARG A 390 -19.05 10.32 3.40
C ARG A 390 -17.61 10.83 3.46
N PHE A 391 -16.70 10.18 2.76
CA PHE A 391 -15.31 10.61 2.68
C PHE A 391 -15.16 12.05 2.19
N GLY A 392 -14.23 12.81 2.78
CA GLY A 392 -13.94 14.18 2.40
C GLY A 392 -12.98 14.87 3.37
N LYS A 393 -12.69 16.14 3.10
CA LYS A 393 -11.83 16.98 3.95
C LYS A 393 -12.61 17.93 4.86
N ASP A 394 -13.89 18.14 4.56
CA ASP A 394 -14.74 19.06 5.30
C ASP A 394 -15.09 18.51 6.70
N PRO A 395 -15.47 19.35 7.68
CA PRO A 395 -15.73 18.92 9.04
C PRO A 395 -16.81 17.84 9.20
N ASN A 396 -17.77 17.77 8.26
CA ASN A 396 -18.86 16.80 8.28
C ASN A 396 -18.51 15.51 7.51
N ALA A 397 -17.29 15.37 7.02
CA ALA A 397 -16.84 14.18 6.32
C ALA A 397 -16.58 13.03 7.30
N ASN A 398 -16.74 11.81 6.83
CA ASN A 398 -16.49 10.59 7.59
C ASN A 398 -16.18 9.40 6.66
N PRO A 399 -14.94 8.91 6.55
CA PRO A 399 -13.76 9.39 7.25
C PRO A 399 -13.41 10.81 6.82
N ARG A 400 -13.04 11.64 7.78
CA ARG A 400 -12.49 12.98 7.52
C ARG A 400 -11.00 12.87 7.29
N ASP A 401 -10.57 13.26 6.10
CA ASP A 401 -9.16 13.32 5.72
C ASP A 401 -8.50 14.55 6.36
N LEU A 402 -7.47 14.29 7.17
CA LEU A 402 -6.69 15.30 7.86
C LEU A 402 -5.40 15.63 7.10
N GLY A 403 -5.15 14.99 5.94
CA GLY A 403 -3.94 15.17 5.14
C GLY A 403 -2.72 14.47 5.73
N ARG A 404 -1.53 14.85 5.27
CA ARG A 404 -0.26 14.27 5.77
C ARG A 404 -0.10 14.51 7.27
N ILE A 405 0.43 13.53 7.99
CA ILE A 405 0.82 13.69 9.40
C ILE A 405 2.04 14.62 9.55
N ASP A 406 2.97 14.59 8.58
CA ASP A 406 4.15 15.46 8.50
C ASP A 406 4.75 15.47 7.07
N PRO A 407 5.75 16.32 6.76
CA PRO A 407 6.37 16.43 5.43
C PRO A 407 7.36 15.29 5.04
N ILE A 408 7.66 14.36 5.94
CA ILE A 408 8.74 13.36 5.80
C ILE A 408 8.16 11.95 5.73
N SER A 409 7.19 11.60 6.55
CA SER A 409 6.55 10.29 6.61
C SER A 409 5.91 9.91 5.27
N CYS A 410 6.06 8.64 4.88
CA CYS A 410 5.44 8.10 3.67
C CYS A 410 4.67 6.81 3.91
N LYS A 411 5.28 5.83 4.59
CA LYS A 411 4.61 4.56 4.94
C LYS A 411 4.42 4.45 6.45
N PRO A 412 3.23 4.74 7.00
CA PRO A 412 2.96 4.70 8.44
C PRO A 412 2.76 3.26 8.91
N ARG A 413 3.85 2.61 9.34
CA ARG A 413 3.93 1.19 9.67
C ARG A 413 3.20 0.81 10.96
N SER A 414 3.08 1.72 11.92
CA SER A 414 2.36 1.44 13.17
C SER A 414 1.70 2.71 13.69
N THR A 415 0.43 2.60 14.10
CA THR A 415 -0.33 3.70 14.71
C THR A 415 -0.75 3.27 16.11
N LEU A 416 -0.45 4.08 17.12
CA LEU A 416 -0.73 3.84 18.53
C LEU A 416 -1.58 5.00 19.09
N ALA A 417 -2.69 4.70 19.74
CA ALA A 417 -3.50 5.68 20.42
C ALA A 417 -3.36 5.53 21.94
N GLY A 418 -3.47 6.64 22.68
CA GLY A 418 -3.53 6.59 24.15
C GLY A 418 -2.51 7.52 24.84
N PRO A 419 -1.21 7.44 24.54
CA PRO A 419 -0.22 8.23 25.27
C PRO A 419 -0.51 9.73 25.16
N MET A 420 -0.84 10.35 26.30
CA MET A 420 -1.31 11.75 26.42
C MET A 420 -2.60 12.09 25.65
N GLN A 421 -3.49 11.12 25.44
CA GLN A 421 -4.68 11.25 24.57
C GLN A 421 -4.34 11.68 23.13
N LYS A 422 -3.15 11.28 22.65
CA LYS A 422 -2.69 11.55 21.29
C LYS A 422 -2.63 10.27 20.47
N ILE A 423 -2.53 10.45 19.16
CA ILE A 423 -2.23 9.38 18.22
C ILE A 423 -0.78 9.50 17.78
N TRP A 424 -0.03 8.42 17.89
CA TRP A 424 1.38 8.31 17.54
C TRP A 424 1.54 7.41 16.33
N VAL A 425 2.41 7.80 15.39
CA VAL A 425 2.59 7.13 14.11
C VAL A 425 4.08 6.91 13.88
N ALA A 426 4.48 5.66 13.70
CA ALA A 426 5.81 5.27 13.25
C ALA A 426 5.82 5.11 11.73
N SER A 427 6.75 5.75 11.03
CA SER A 427 6.76 5.76 9.58
C SER A 427 8.13 5.48 8.97
N ILE A 428 8.14 4.85 7.80
CA ILE A 428 9.25 4.92 6.84
C ILE A 428 9.14 6.26 6.08
N PRO A 429 10.26 6.95 5.79
CA PRO A 429 10.23 8.29 5.20
C PRO A 429 9.95 8.24 3.69
N ASP A 430 9.76 9.42 3.12
CA ASP A 430 9.47 9.62 1.70
C ASP A 430 10.58 9.15 0.77
N TYR A 431 10.23 9.00 -0.50
CA TYR A 431 11.13 8.54 -1.55
C TYR A 431 12.45 9.31 -1.52
N GLY A 432 13.57 8.58 -1.58
CA GLY A 432 14.92 9.14 -1.54
C GLY A 432 15.37 9.71 -0.18
N LYS A 433 14.59 9.57 0.90
CA LYS A 433 14.91 10.11 2.24
C LYS A 433 15.29 9.02 3.25
N TYR A 434 15.98 9.43 4.32
CA TYR A 434 16.30 8.63 5.50
C TYR A 434 15.61 9.23 6.73
N GLY A 435 15.64 8.53 7.87
CA GLY A 435 15.09 9.05 9.13
C GLY A 435 13.56 8.99 9.19
N GLY A 436 13.02 7.78 9.13
CA GLY A 436 11.58 7.57 9.31
C GLY A 436 11.13 8.01 10.72
N PRO A 437 10.25 9.02 10.84
CA PRO A 437 10.00 9.65 12.13
C PRO A 437 9.01 8.88 13.01
N LEU A 438 9.03 9.25 14.28
CA LEU A 438 7.87 9.15 15.17
C LEU A 438 7.09 10.46 15.05
N SER A 439 5.82 10.41 14.70
CA SER A 439 4.95 11.58 14.60
C SER A 439 3.76 11.47 15.54
N CYS A 440 3.18 12.58 15.95
CA CYS A 440 1.97 12.58 16.77
C CYS A 440 0.93 13.58 16.30
N PHE A 441 -0.34 13.24 16.53
CA PHE A 441 -1.51 14.07 16.30
C PHE A 441 -2.30 14.19 17.60
N ASP A 442 -2.65 15.42 17.97
CA ASP A 442 -3.54 15.72 19.09
C ASP A 442 -4.98 15.93 18.56
N PRO A 443 -5.93 15.01 18.84
CA PRO A 443 -7.29 15.15 18.35
C PRO A 443 -8.07 16.32 18.95
N LYS A 444 -7.65 16.84 20.11
CA LYS A 444 -8.30 17.97 20.80
C LYS A 444 -7.93 19.30 20.15
N THR A 445 -6.65 19.48 19.81
CA THR A 445 -6.15 20.75 19.24
C THR A 445 -6.01 20.72 17.72
N GLY A 446 -5.89 19.53 17.12
CA GLY A 446 -5.54 19.34 15.72
C GLY A 446 -4.03 19.47 15.44
N GLU A 447 -3.21 19.67 16.46
CA GLU A 447 -1.76 19.83 16.32
C GLU A 447 -1.10 18.55 15.83
N LYS A 448 -0.08 18.69 14.96
CA LYS A 448 0.78 17.62 14.48
C LYS A 448 2.24 17.94 14.79
N LYS A 449 2.98 16.96 15.31
CA LYS A 449 4.42 17.04 15.55
C LYS A 449 5.15 15.83 14.98
N SER A 450 6.44 15.97 14.70
CA SER A 450 7.29 14.90 14.18
C SER A 450 8.68 14.95 14.80
N TYR A 451 9.23 13.77 15.09
CA TYR A 451 10.52 13.56 15.75
C TYR A 451 11.38 12.64 14.88
N GLN A 452 12.51 13.17 14.40
CA GLN A 452 13.46 12.43 13.57
C GLN A 452 14.33 11.49 14.42
N MET A 453 14.51 10.25 13.97
CA MET A 453 15.16 9.18 14.73
C MET A 453 16.45 8.66 14.07
N GLY A 454 17.32 9.59 13.69
CA GLY A 454 18.61 9.28 13.04
C GLY A 454 18.45 8.80 11.59
N ASP A 455 19.31 7.87 11.15
CA ASP A 455 19.29 7.34 9.79
C ASP A 455 18.30 6.16 9.59
N THR A 456 17.77 5.60 10.68
CA THR A 456 16.79 4.49 10.68
C THR A 456 15.34 4.98 10.67
N SER A 457 14.40 4.07 10.44
CA SER A 457 12.97 4.37 10.42
C SER A 457 12.23 3.79 11.62
N CYS A 458 11.35 4.56 12.25
CA CYS A 458 10.38 4.00 13.20
C CYS A 458 9.43 3.03 12.49
N PHE A 459 9.16 1.88 13.11
CA PHE A 459 8.40 0.81 12.46
C PHE A 459 7.22 0.28 13.28
N THR A 460 7.44 -0.08 14.54
CA THR A 460 6.40 -0.65 15.42
C THR A 460 6.39 0.05 16.78
N LEU A 461 5.23 0.15 17.41
CA LEU A 461 5.01 0.91 18.65
C LEU A 461 4.28 0.08 19.70
N ALA A 462 4.65 0.24 20.96
CA ALA A 462 3.87 -0.24 22.11
C ALA A 462 3.96 0.74 23.28
N GLU A 463 2.84 1.01 23.95
CA GLU A 463 2.82 1.86 25.15
C GLU A 463 3.30 1.08 26.38
N ILE A 464 4.07 1.76 27.24
CA ILE A 464 4.45 1.33 28.58
C ILE A 464 3.98 2.44 29.54
N ALA A 465 2.67 2.45 29.80
CA ALA A 465 1.96 3.57 30.43
C ALA A 465 2.46 3.87 31.85
N GLU A 466 2.76 2.83 32.63
CA GLU A 466 3.25 2.92 34.01
C GLU A 466 4.59 3.65 34.13
N HIS A 467 5.36 3.72 33.04
CA HIS A 467 6.63 4.42 32.98
C HIS A 467 6.58 5.71 32.17
N GLY A 468 5.44 6.05 31.56
CA GLY A 468 5.34 7.21 30.69
C GLY A 468 6.13 7.06 29.39
N LEU A 469 6.25 5.82 28.87
CA LEU A 469 7.11 5.51 27.72
C LEU A 469 6.33 4.93 26.53
N ILE A 470 6.86 5.14 25.33
CA ILE A 470 6.56 4.35 24.13
C ILE A 470 7.80 3.55 23.77
N ALA A 471 7.67 2.23 23.65
CA ALA A 471 8.68 1.40 23.01
C ALA A 471 8.55 1.53 21.49
N ILE A 472 9.68 1.73 20.81
CA ILE A 472 9.76 1.92 19.36
C ILE A 472 10.71 0.89 18.79
N GLY A 473 10.20 0.01 17.94
CA GLY A 473 11.01 -0.86 17.11
C GLY A 473 11.45 -0.13 15.84
N MET A 474 12.76 -0.15 15.54
CA MET A 474 13.32 0.50 14.37
C MET A 474 13.51 -0.47 13.20
N HIS A 475 13.62 0.08 11.99
CA HIS A 475 13.95 -0.59 10.73
C HIS A 475 15.13 0.12 10.05
N ILE A 476 16.06 -0.62 9.45
CA ILE A 476 17.23 0.01 8.80
C ILE A 476 16.93 0.64 7.45
N GLU A 477 15.82 0.27 6.81
CA GLU A 477 15.41 0.84 5.52
C GLU A 477 15.04 2.33 5.65
N GLY A 478 15.45 3.09 4.64
CA GLY A 478 14.93 4.42 4.35
C GLY A 478 13.73 4.35 3.39
N GLY A 479 13.39 5.50 2.80
CA GLY A 479 12.34 5.58 1.79
C GLY A 479 12.72 4.86 0.50
N ILE A 480 11.71 4.54 -0.31
CA ILE A 480 11.92 3.84 -1.59
C ILE A 480 12.95 4.60 -2.44
N GLY A 481 13.88 3.85 -3.06
CA GLY A 481 14.98 4.40 -3.85
C GLY A 481 16.27 4.68 -3.06
N THR A 482 16.31 4.34 -1.77
CA THR A 482 17.52 4.46 -0.92
C THR A 482 18.16 3.09 -0.63
N GLN A 483 19.38 3.11 -0.08
CA GLN A 483 20.08 1.92 0.44
C GLN A 483 20.32 2.09 1.94
N PRO A 484 20.17 1.06 2.80
CA PRO A 484 20.34 1.21 4.25
C PRO A 484 21.71 1.80 4.64
N LYS A 485 21.72 2.81 5.52
CA LYS A 485 22.96 3.36 6.10
C LYS A 485 23.36 2.66 7.39
N ALA A 486 22.37 2.27 8.20
CA ALA A 486 22.60 1.56 9.45
C ALA A 486 22.88 0.08 9.20
N SER A 487 23.83 -0.49 9.93
CA SER A 487 24.18 -1.90 9.80
C SER A 487 23.25 -2.84 10.60
N TYR A 488 22.53 -2.31 11.58
CA TYR A 488 21.51 -3.01 12.37
C TYR A 488 20.47 -2.04 12.92
N ALA A 489 19.28 -2.56 13.23
CA ALA A 489 18.20 -1.83 13.90
C ALA A 489 18.35 -1.88 15.42
N ALA A 490 17.77 -0.89 16.09
CA ALA A 490 17.65 -0.83 17.55
C ALA A 490 16.19 -0.79 17.99
N MET A 491 15.96 -1.00 19.27
CA MET A 491 14.73 -0.63 19.96
C MET A 491 15.00 0.61 20.83
N LEU A 492 14.07 1.54 20.86
CA LEU A 492 14.13 2.76 21.65
C LEU A 492 13.05 2.77 22.72
N LEU A 493 13.31 3.40 23.86
CA LEU A 493 12.27 3.84 24.79
C LEU A 493 12.18 5.36 24.75
N TRP A 494 10.99 5.85 24.38
CA TRP A 494 10.68 7.27 24.23
C TRP A 494 9.83 7.77 25.38
N ASP A 495 10.33 8.75 26.12
CA ASP A 495 9.56 9.48 27.13
C ASP A 495 8.66 10.50 26.44
N TYR A 496 7.36 10.20 26.35
CA TYR A 496 6.42 11.03 25.61
C TYR A 496 6.05 12.32 26.35
N LYS A 497 6.34 12.42 27.65
CA LYS A 497 6.12 13.66 28.43
C LYS A 497 7.25 14.65 28.21
N ASN A 498 8.50 14.15 28.22
CA ASN A 498 9.69 14.96 28.04
C ASN A 498 10.17 15.02 26.57
N GLU A 499 9.45 14.36 25.67
CA GLU A 499 9.71 14.30 24.23
C GLU A 499 11.18 13.93 23.91
N LYS A 500 11.69 12.85 24.52
CA LYS A 500 13.08 12.39 24.32
C LYS A 500 13.27 10.89 24.44
N THR A 501 14.27 10.36 23.73
CA THR A 501 14.74 8.99 23.92
C THR A 501 15.50 8.86 25.24
N VAL A 502 15.10 7.89 26.08
CA VAL A 502 15.71 7.63 27.40
C VAL A 502 16.45 6.30 27.47
N TRP A 503 16.35 5.48 26.43
CA TRP A 503 17.12 4.24 26.26
C TRP A 503 17.14 3.82 24.79
N GLN A 504 18.24 3.21 24.38
CA GLN A 504 18.43 2.59 23.07
C GLN A 504 19.26 1.32 23.24
N GLY A 505 18.82 0.23 22.65
CA GLY A 505 19.56 -1.04 22.66
C GLY A 505 19.15 -1.95 21.52
N THR A 506 19.89 -3.02 21.32
CA THR A 506 19.54 -4.03 20.32
C THR A 506 19.73 -5.44 20.87
N LEU A 507 18.89 -6.37 20.45
CA LEU A 507 18.96 -7.79 20.80
C LEU A 507 20.27 -8.39 20.28
N GLU A 508 20.60 -8.13 19.01
CA GLU A 508 21.81 -8.59 18.32
C GLU A 508 22.22 -7.61 17.20
N LYS A 509 23.50 -7.59 16.83
CA LYS A 509 24.05 -6.67 15.80
C LYS A 509 23.82 -7.12 14.35
N ASN A 510 22.99 -8.14 14.13
CA ASN A 510 22.55 -8.63 12.81
C ASN A 510 21.06 -8.33 12.53
N ILE A 511 20.32 -7.77 13.49
CA ILE A 511 18.89 -7.43 13.35
C ILE A 511 18.73 -6.27 12.38
N PHE A 512 17.85 -6.38 11.38
CA PHE A 512 17.54 -5.28 10.46
C PHE A 512 16.17 -4.63 10.75
N ALA A 513 15.30 -5.32 11.50
CA ALA A 513 13.97 -4.83 11.83
C ALA A 513 13.47 -5.38 13.18
N TYR A 514 12.83 -4.52 13.96
CA TYR A 514 11.87 -4.92 14.98
C TYR A 514 10.48 -4.73 14.37
N ASN A 515 9.74 -5.82 14.13
CA ASN A 515 8.57 -5.77 13.26
C ASN A 515 7.23 -5.98 13.97
N ALA A 516 7.25 -6.41 15.24
CA ALA A 516 6.09 -6.35 16.12
C ALA A 516 6.52 -6.07 17.56
N LEU A 517 5.72 -5.27 18.27
CA LEU A 517 5.83 -5.04 19.71
C LEU A 517 4.45 -5.19 20.36
N LEU A 518 4.42 -5.80 21.53
CA LEU A 518 3.23 -6.04 22.31
C LEU A 518 3.53 -5.84 23.80
N ARG A 519 2.85 -4.88 24.40
CA ARG A 519 2.79 -4.74 25.86
C ARG A 519 1.75 -5.74 26.39
N ALA A 520 2.19 -6.82 27.03
CA ALA A 520 1.28 -7.82 27.59
C ALA A 520 0.77 -7.42 28.98
N SER A 521 -0.35 -8.03 29.40
CA SER A 521 -0.99 -7.79 30.69
C SER A 521 -0.10 -8.06 31.92
N ASN A 522 0.96 -8.86 31.76
CA ASN A 522 1.83 -9.32 32.84
C ASN A 522 2.97 -8.36 33.20
N GLY A 523 3.06 -7.18 32.61
CA GLY A 523 4.18 -6.28 32.93
C GLY A 523 5.34 -6.29 31.92
N ILE A 524 5.41 -7.26 31.01
CA ILE A 524 6.52 -7.44 30.07
C ILE A 524 6.18 -6.92 28.66
N LEU A 525 7.22 -6.42 27.97
CA LEU A 525 7.16 -6.10 26.54
C LEU A 525 7.67 -7.30 25.74
N TYR A 526 6.86 -7.79 24.81
CA TYR A 526 7.25 -8.82 23.87
C TYR A 526 7.38 -8.25 22.47
N GLY A 527 8.14 -8.92 21.62
CA GLY A 527 8.23 -8.52 20.22
C GLY A 527 8.89 -9.55 19.34
N THR A 528 8.85 -9.29 18.03
CA THR A 528 9.58 -10.05 17.03
C THR A 528 10.63 -9.17 16.37
N ALA A 529 11.80 -9.74 16.12
CA ALA A 529 12.91 -9.12 15.42
C ALA A 529 13.36 -10.00 14.25
N LEU A 530 13.74 -9.37 13.14
CA LEU A 530 14.20 -10.02 11.92
C LEU A 530 15.70 -9.80 11.73
N ASP A 531 16.43 -10.88 11.47
CA ASP A 531 17.85 -10.84 11.10
C ASP A 531 18.05 -10.81 9.58
N LYS A 532 19.26 -10.49 9.12
CA LYS A 532 19.59 -10.38 7.68
C LYS A 532 19.44 -11.69 6.89
N GLU A 533 19.23 -12.82 7.56
CA GLU A 533 18.92 -14.11 6.94
C GLU A 533 17.40 -14.33 6.84
N ASN A 534 16.60 -13.29 7.09
CA ASN A 534 15.13 -13.32 7.18
C ASN A 534 14.59 -14.27 8.27
N SER A 535 15.41 -14.65 9.24
CA SER A 535 14.95 -15.44 10.36
C SER A 535 14.39 -14.56 11.46
N SER A 536 13.42 -15.10 12.21
CA SER A 536 12.69 -14.34 13.22
C SER A 536 13.03 -14.81 14.63
N THR A 537 13.18 -13.84 15.53
CA THR A 537 13.36 -14.10 16.96
C THR A 537 12.22 -13.47 17.73
N LEU A 538 11.46 -14.28 18.48
CA LEU A 538 10.53 -13.81 19.50
C LEU A 538 11.35 -13.48 20.76
N PHE A 539 11.11 -12.33 21.37
CA PHE A 539 11.82 -11.88 22.56
C PHE A 539 10.90 -11.35 23.65
N ALA A 540 11.42 -11.34 24.88
CA ALA A 540 10.85 -10.64 26.03
C ALA A 540 11.83 -9.56 26.51
N PHE A 541 11.29 -8.40 26.87
CA PHE A 541 12.02 -7.25 27.35
C PHE A 541 11.38 -6.74 28.64
N ASP A 542 12.20 -6.59 29.68
CA ASP A 542 11.81 -5.97 30.95
C ASP A 542 11.91 -4.44 30.84
N PRO A 543 10.78 -3.69 30.86
CA PRO A 543 10.79 -2.24 30.76
C PRO A 543 11.46 -1.54 31.95
N ALA A 544 11.38 -2.12 33.16
CA ALA A 544 11.90 -1.52 34.37
C ALA A 544 13.43 -1.65 34.43
N GLY A 545 13.95 -2.86 34.20
CA GLY A 545 15.38 -3.14 34.13
C GLY A 545 16.04 -2.75 32.80
N LYS A 546 15.25 -2.37 31.79
CA LYS A 546 15.68 -1.96 30.44
C LYS A 546 16.60 -2.99 29.76
N ASN A 547 16.23 -4.26 29.83
CA ASN A 547 17.04 -5.35 29.27
C ASN A 547 16.17 -6.43 28.59
N PHE A 548 16.76 -7.10 27.60
CA PHE A 548 16.18 -8.28 26.99
C PHE A 548 16.39 -9.47 27.94
N THR A 549 15.30 -10.10 28.38
CA THR A 549 15.33 -11.14 29.41
C THR A 549 15.31 -12.55 28.81
N ARG A 550 14.60 -12.73 27.68
CA ARG A 550 14.44 -14.04 27.01
C ARG A 550 14.33 -13.86 25.51
N ARG A 551 14.69 -14.91 24.77
CA ARG A 551 14.52 -14.97 23.32
C ARG A 551 14.46 -16.42 22.83
N ILE A 552 13.73 -16.64 21.76
CA ILE A 552 13.64 -17.92 21.05
C ILE A 552 13.54 -17.68 19.54
N ARG A 553 14.24 -18.49 18.75
CA ARG A 553 14.15 -18.41 17.28
C ARG A 553 12.90 -19.13 16.82
N LEU A 554 12.11 -18.45 15.98
CA LEU A 554 11.00 -19.05 15.25
C LEU A 554 11.62 -19.81 14.05
N SER A 555 11.47 -21.13 14.03
CA SER A 555 12.14 -21.96 13.02
C SER A 555 11.49 -21.81 11.65
N ASP A 556 12.33 -21.80 10.60
CA ASP A 556 11.95 -21.94 9.19
C ASP A 556 10.84 -20.99 8.72
N ALA A 557 10.75 -19.78 9.26
CA ALA A 557 9.71 -18.83 8.87
C ALA A 557 10.03 -17.38 9.24
N LYS A 558 9.46 -16.44 8.49
CA LYS A 558 9.49 -15.01 8.77
C LYS A 558 8.22 -14.60 9.51
N ALA A 559 8.35 -14.01 10.70
CA ALA A 559 7.24 -13.40 11.43
C ALA A 559 6.64 -12.25 10.61
N LEU A 560 5.32 -12.25 10.47
CA LEU A 560 4.62 -11.18 9.78
C LEU A 560 4.61 -9.90 10.63
N ASP A 561 4.68 -8.75 9.96
CA ASP A 561 4.68 -7.45 10.62
C ASP A 561 3.41 -7.25 11.45
N LEU A 562 3.56 -6.67 12.64
CA LEU A 562 2.46 -6.40 13.57
C LEU A 562 1.63 -7.63 13.98
N SER A 563 2.14 -8.84 13.79
CA SER A 563 1.36 -10.08 13.98
C SER A 563 1.23 -10.53 15.44
N LEU A 564 1.99 -9.94 16.37
CA LEU A 564 2.04 -10.40 17.76
C LEU A 564 0.89 -9.81 18.59
N MET A 565 0.12 -10.67 19.24
CA MET A 565 -1.04 -10.29 20.07
C MET A 565 -1.19 -11.19 21.30
N GLN A 566 -1.92 -10.74 22.32
CA GLN A 566 -2.26 -11.55 23.49
C GLN A 566 -3.69 -12.08 23.36
N GLY A 567 -3.87 -13.39 23.54
CA GLY A 567 -5.19 -14.03 23.58
C GLY A 567 -5.89 -13.84 24.93
N PRO A 568 -7.21 -14.11 25.01
CA PRO A 568 -7.97 -14.04 26.25
C PRO A 568 -7.53 -15.07 27.31
N ASP A 569 -6.81 -16.12 26.89
CA ASP A 569 -6.15 -17.11 27.75
C ASP A 569 -4.80 -16.61 28.33
N GLY A 570 -4.42 -15.37 28.03
CA GLY A 570 -3.18 -14.75 28.48
C GLY A 570 -1.93 -15.15 27.68
N LYS A 571 -2.04 -16.08 26.72
CA LYS A 571 -0.91 -16.51 25.88
C LYS A 571 -0.64 -15.53 24.75
N LEU A 572 0.55 -15.63 24.19
CA LEU A 572 0.93 -14.88 22.99
C LEU A 572 0.52 -15.66 21.75
N TYR A 573 0.10 -14.96 20.71
CA TYR A 573 -0.24 -15.51 19.40
C TYR A 573 0.44 -14.69 18.31
N GLY A 574 0.89 -15.34 17.26
CA GLY A 574 1.53 -14.67 16.13
C GLY A 574 1.48 -15.46 14.84
N PHE A 575 1.70 -14.76 13.73
CA PHE A 575 1.76 -15.34 12.40
C PHE A 575 3.17 -15.26 11.86
N THR A 576 3.58 -16.32 11.19
CA THR A 576 4.68 -16.30 10.23
C THR A 576 4.13 -16.50 8.82
N ASP A 577 4.97 -16.35 7.81
CA ASP A 577 4.65 -16.70 6.42
C ASP A 577 4.31 -18.20 6.20
N ASN A 578 4.63 -19.04 7.18
CA ASN A 578 4.42 -20.49 7.11
C ASN A 578 3.43 -21.06 8.14
N TYR A 579 3.23 -20.41 9.29
CA TYR A 579 2.40 -20.96 10.35
C TYR A 579 1.82 -19.92 11.32
N LEU A 580 0.72 -20.31 11.95
CA LEU A 580 0.17 -19.67 13.16
C LEU A 580 0.75 -20.38 14.39
N TYR A 581 1.22 -19.62 15.37
CA TYR A 581 1.77 -20.16 16.63
C TYR A 581 1.16 -19.50 17.87
N THR A 582 1.31 -20.18 19.01
CA THR A 582 1.10 -19.62 20.34
C THR A 582 2.37 -19.78 21.18
N ALA A 583 2.64 -18.86 22.10
CA ALA A 583 3.78 -18.93 23.01
C ALA A 583 3.36 -18.65 24.47
N ASP A 584 4.01 -19.34 25.39
CA ASP A 584 3.88 -19.08 26.82
C ASP A 584 4.62 -17.79 27.19
N PRO A 585 3.97 -16.80 27.82
CA PRO A 585 4.61 -15.53 28.13
C PRO A 585 5.70 -15.66 29.21
N VAL A 586 5.68 -16.71 30.04
CA VAL A 586 6.65 -16.90 31.12
C VAL A 586 7.89 -17.64 30.61
N SER A 587 7.71 -18.79 29.94
CA SER A 587 8.84 -19.59 29.45
C SER A 587 9.39 -19.08 28.12
N LEU A 588 8.53 -18.48 27.29
CA LEU A 588 8.73 -18.14 25.87
C LEU A 588 8.72 -19.35 24.91
N ASP A 589 8.44 -20.56 25.41
CA ASP A 589 8.28 -21.72 24.55
C ASP A 589 7.04 -21.54 23.66
N TYR A 590 7.17 -21.89 22.38
CA TYR A 590 6.09 -21.77 21.42
C TYR A 590 5.66 -23.12 20.86
N LYS A 591 4.39 -23.19 20.47
CA LYS A 591 3.77 -24.31 19.78
C LYS A 591 3.19 -23.82 18.46
N VAL A 592 3.51 -24.53 17.38
CA VAL A 592 2.85 -24.35 16.09
C VAL A 592 1.42 -24.90 16.20
N LEU A 593 0.46 -24.04 15.88
CA LEU A 593 -0.97 -24.37 15.91
C LEU A 593 -1.42 -24.86 14.53
N TYR A 594 -1.02 -24.18 13.46
CA TYR A 594 -1.41 -24.54 12.10
C TYR A 594 -0.31 -24.16 11.11
N THR A 595 0.03 -25.09 10.20
CA THR A 595 1.08 -24.90 9.18
C THR A 595 0.47 -24.87 7.80
N SER A 596 0.74 -23.80 7.04
CA SER A 596 0.43 -23.71 5.62
C SER A 596 1.27 -22.61 4.97
N LYS A 597 2.25 -23.02 4.15
CA LYS A 597 3.14 -22.10 3.44
C LYS A 597 2.36 -21.20 2.49
N GLY A 598 2.57 -19.88 2.59
CA GLY A 598 1.96 -18.88 1.71
C GLY A 598 0.47 -18.62 1.95
N LEU A 599 -0.15 -19.24 2.97
CA LEU A 599 -1.54 -18.97 3.33
C LEU A 599 -1.69 -17.65 4.08
N PHE A 600 -0.75 -17.33 4.97
CA PHE A 600 -0.78 -16.16 5.82
C PHE A 600 -0.03 -15.01 5.16
N GLU A 601 -0.77 -14.01 4.68
CA GLU A 601 -0.17 -12.82 4.06
C GLU A 601 -0.35 -11.56 4.91
N VAL A 602 -1.54 -11.36 5.47
CA VAL A 602 -1.83 -10.23 6.37
C VAL A 602 -2.36 -10.76 7.69
N PRO A 603 -1.67 -10.53 8.82
CA PRO A 603 -2.19 -10.91 10.12
C PRO A 603 -3.38 -10.03 10.50
N GLY A 604 -4.37 -10.62 11.14
CA GLY A 604 -5.53 -9.91 11.69
C GLY A 604 -5.70 -10.18 13.20
N PRO A 605 -6.67 -9.51 13.82
CA PRO A 605 -6.88 -9.60 15.26
C PRO A 605 -7.52 -10.92 15.69
N ILE A 606 -7.41 -11.24 16.99
CA ILE A 606 -8.35 -12.12 17.68
C ILE A 606 -9.60 -11.32 18.03
N ILE A 607 -10.77 -11.81 17.62
CA ILE A 607 -12.08 -11.26 17.99
C ILE A 607 -12.98 -12.42 18.40
N ASP A 608 -13.48 -12.35 19.64
CA ASP A 608 -14.24 -13.43 20.27
C ASP A 608 -13.46 -14.76 20.22
N LYS A 609 -13.95 -15.75 19.46
CA LYS A 609 -13.36 -17.09 19.38
C LYS A 609 -12.42 -17.28 18.20
N ASP A 610 -12.41 -16.36 17.26
CA ASP A 610 -11.72 -16.50 15.98
C ASP A 610 -10.50 -15.56 15.90
N ILE A 611 -9.42 -16.06 15.30
CA ILE A 611 -8.33 -15.22 14.80
C ILE A 611 -8.49 -15.02 13.30
N TYR A 612 -8.38 -13.78 12.86
CA TYR A 612 -8.57 -13.40 11.46
C TYR A 612 -7.23 -13.18 10.77
N PHE A 613 -7.21 -13.37 9.47
CA PHE A 613 -6.07 -13.06 8.61
C PHE A 613 -6.54 -12.91 7.16
N ALA A 614 -5.66 -12.47 6.27
CA ALA A 614 -5.93 -12.47 4.84
C ALA A 614 -5.00 -13.42 4.08
N SER A 615 -5.56 -14.00 3.01
CA SER A 615 -4.85 -14.71 1.95
C SER A 615 -5.26 -14.09 0.62
N GLY A 616 -4.41 -13.24 0.06
CA GLY A 616 -4.72 -12.39 -1.09
C GLY A 616 -5.90 -11.47 -0.80
N GLN A 617 -6.95 -11.60 -1.60
CA GLN A 617 -8.20 -10.85 -1.52
C GLN A 617 -9.22 -11.43 -0.53
N LYS A 618 -8.91 -12.58 0.07
CA LYS A 618 -9.85 -13.32 0.89
C LYS A 618 -9.64 -13.02 2.37
N LEU A 619 -10.71 -12.63 3.05
CA LEU A 619 -10.76 -12.61 4.50
C LEU A 619 -10.94 -14.04 5.00
N MET A 620 -10.05 -14.46 5.91
CA MET A 620 -9.98 -15.80 6.45
C MET A 620 -10.12 -15.76 7.98
N ALA A 621 -10.59 -16.86 8.56
CA ALA A 621 -10.69 -17.02 10.00
C ALA A 621 -10.29 -18.43 10.43
N ILE A 622 -9.63 -18.52 11.58
CA ILE A 622 -9.37 -19.77 12.31
C ILE A 622 -10.07 -19.67 13.65
N ARG A 623 -10.86 -20.69 14.02
CA ARG A 623 -11.41 -20.78 15.38
C ARG A 623 -10.32 -21.23 16.34
N LEU A 624 -9.99 -20.37 17.29
CA LEU A 624 -9.00 -20.64 18.33
C LEU A 624 -9.64 -21.09 19.63
N PHE A 625 -10.76 -20.49 20.05
CA PHE A 625 -11.33 -20.70 21.37
C PHE A 625 -12.70 -21.38 21.31
N LYS A 626 -13.04 -22.14 22.36
CA LYS A 626 -14.29 -22.91 22.46
C LYS A 626 -15.49 -22.06 22.83
#